data_AF-A0A947QBL4-F1
#
_entry.id   AF-A0A947QBL4-F1
#
_cell.length_a   1.000
_cell.length_b   1.000
_cell.length_c   1.000
_cell.angle_alpha   90.00
_cell.angle_beta   90.00
_cell.angle_gamma   90.00
#
_symmetry.space_group_name_H-M   'P 1'
#
loop_
_entity.id
_entity.type
_entity.pdbx_description
1 polymer ?
#
loop_
_entity_poly.entity_id
_entity_poly.type
_entity_poly.pdbx_seq_one_letter_code
_entity_poly.pdbx_strand_id
1 'polypeptide(L)' 'MKKKDLKLISQVLMGGAIISILLAGIGYLGVDIWLASTQWLLVAAILALFGLYTRMES' A
#
# COMPACT_ATOMS: atom_id res chain seq x y z
N MET A 1 -14.77 -7.61 13.85
CA MET A 1 -15.22 -6.72 12.76
C MET A 1 -16.29 -7.41 11.95
N LYS A 2 -17.27 -6.69 11.38
CA LYS A 2 -18.21 -7.30 10.44
C LYS A 2 -17.48 -7.55 9.12
N LYS A 3 -17.89 -8.56 8.35
CA LYS A 3 -17.36 -8.86 7.01
C LYS A 3 -17.31 -7.63 6.08
N LYS A 4 -18.33 -6.78 6.17
CA LYS A 4 -18.40 -5.49 5.45
C LYS A 4 -17.25 -4.55 5.82
N ASP A 5 -16.87 -4.51 7.10
CA ASP A 5 -15.79 -3.64 7.58
C ASP A 5 -14.44 -4.18 7.13
N LEU A 6 -14.23 -5.49 7.16
CA LEU A 6 -13.02 -6.14 6.65
C LEU A 6 -12.82 -5.89 5.15
N LYS A 7 -13.90 -5.95 4.37
CA LYS A 7 -13.86 -5.64 2.94
C LYS A 7 -13.47 -4.18 2.68
N LEU A 8 -14.00 -3.24 3.48
CA LEU A 8 -13.63 -1.83 3.38
C LEU A 8 -12.16 -1.61 3.75
N ILE A 9 -11.69 -2.23 4.84
CA ILE A 9 -10.28 -2.15 5.27
C ILE A 9 -9.35 -2.70 4.19
N SER A 10 -9.67 -3.86 3.61
CA SER A 10 -8.90 -4.42 2.49
C SER A 10 -8.82 -3.46 1.31
N GLN A 11 -9.93 -2.81 0.93
CA GLN A 11 -9.95 -1.82 -0.14
C GLN A 11 -9.10 -0.58 0.17
N VAL A 12 -9.17 -0.07 1.40
CA VAL A 12 -8.36 1.08 1.83
C VAL A 12 -6.87 0.74 1.83
N LEU A 13 -6.50 -0.42 2.39
CA LEU A 13 -5.12 -0.91 2.39
C LEU A 13 -4.60 -1.06 0.95
N MET A 14 -5.43 -1.58 0.03
CA MET A 14 -5.03 -1.73 -1.35
C MET A 14 -4.94 -0.41 -2.12
N GLY A 15 -5.85 0.52 -1.88
CA GLY A 15 -5.73 1.88 -2.40
C GLY A 15 -4.45 2.57 -1.90
N GLY A 16 -4.15 2.44 -0.62
CA GLY A 16 -2.91 2.98 -0.02
C GLY A 16 -1.64 2.37 -0.60
N ALA A 17 -1.63 1.07 -0.89
CA ALA A 17 -0.51 0.41 -1.56
C ALA A 17 -0.28 0.97 -2.97
N ILE A 18 -1.34 1.18 -3.76
CA ILE A 18 -1.24 1.79 -5.10
C ILE A 18 -0.69 3.21 -5.01
N ILE A 19 -1.21 4.04 -4.10
CA ILE A 19 -0.71 5.40 -3.88
C ILE A 19 0.78 5.38 -3.52
N SER A 20 1.19 4.45 -2.65
CA SER A 20 2.58 4.30 -2.23
C SER A 20 3.48 3.91 -3.41
N ILE A 21 3.03 3.04 -4.33
CA ILE A 21 3.77 2.74 -5.56
C ILE A 21 3.95 3.99 -6.43
N LEU A 22 2.91 4.81 -6.57
CA LEU A 22 3.01 6.06 -7.33
C LEU A 22 4.01 7.03 -6.68
N LEU A 23 4.00 7.16 -5.36
CA LEU A 23 4.95 7.98 -4.62
C LEU A 23 6.38 7.44 -4.74
N ALA A 24 6.56 6.12 -4.79
CA ALA A 24 7.86 5.51 -5.09
C ALA A 24 8.34 5.87 -6.50
N GLY A 25 7.45 5.84 -7.49
CA GLY A 25 7.74 6.27 -8.86
C GLY A 25 8.11 7.76 -8.95
N ILE A 26 7.41 8.63 -8.20
CA ILE A 26 7.75 10.06 -8.11
C ILE A 26 9.12 10.25 -7.43
N GLY A 27 9.38 9.53 -6.34
CA GLY A 27 10.68 9.55 -5.65
C GLY A 27 11.83 9.19 -6.60
N TYR A 28 11.62 8.21 -7.46
CA TYR A 28 12.58 7.78 -8.47
C TYR A 28 12.87 8.84 -9.54
N LEU A 29 11.92 9.74 -9.82
CA LEU A 29 12.02 10.68 -10.94
C LEU A 29 12.63 12.05 -10.61
N GLY A 30 12.87 12.42 -9.35
CA GLY A 30 13.50 13.74 -9.14
C GLY A 30 13.71 14.30 -7.74
N VAL A 31 13.26 13.65 -6.66
CA VAL A 31 13.43 14.21 -5.30
C VAL A 31 14.51 13.49 -4.52
N ASP A 32 14.49 12.15 -4.51
CA ASP A 32 15.52 11.32 -3.87
C ASP A 32 15.37 9.85 -4.32
N ILE A 33 16.15 9.43 -5.31
CA ILE A 33 15.96 8.16 -6.02
C ILE A 33 16.00 6.98 -5.07
N TRP A 34 16.87 7.03 -4.06
CA TRP A 34 17.14 5.87 -3.23
C TRP A 34 16.26 5.84 -1.98
N LEU A 35 16.32 6.88 -1.15
CA LEU A 35 15.71 6.82 0.18
C LEU A 35 14.18 6.88 0.10
N ALA A 36 13.63 7.88 -0.60
CA ALA A 36 12.18 8.05 -0.70
C ALA A 36 11.53 6.90 -1.47
N SER A 37 12.10 6.49 -2.61
CA SER A 37 11.51 5.44 -3.45
C SER A 37 11.46 4.08 -2.75
N THR A 38 12.53 3.70 -2.05
CA THR A 38 12.59 2.41 -1.33
C THR A 38 11.69 2.42 -0.10
N GLN A 39 11.54 3.54 0.60
CA GLN A 39 10.59 3.71 1.71
C GLN A 39 9.15 3.54 1.24
N TRP A 40 8.75 4.22 0.16
CA TRP A 40 7.41 4.10 -0.39
C TRP A 40 7.12 2.69 -0.94
N LEU A 41 8.11 2.03 -1.54
CA LEU A 41 8.00 0.62 -1.94
C LEU A 41 7.78 -0.32 -0.74
N LEU A 42 8.50 -0.11 0.36
CA LEU A 42 8.32 -0.90 1.58
C LEU A 42 6.93 -0.71 2.19
N VAL A 43 6.46 0.54 2.26
CA VAL A 43 5.10 0.86 2.72
C VAL A 43 4.06 0.20 1.81
N ALA A 44 4.24 0.27 0.49
CA ALA A 44 3.36 -0.39 -0.46
C ALA A 44 3.28 -1.90 -0.24
N ALA A 45 4.43 -2.55 -0.02
CA ALA A 45 4.50 -3.99 0.22
C ALA A 45 3.75 -4.39 1.50
N ILE A 46 3.95 -3.65 2.60
CA ILE A 46 3.26 -3.91 3.87
C ILE A 46 1.74 -3.73 3.71
N LEU A 47 1.31 -2.61 3.13
CA LEU A 47 -0.11 -2.35 2.90
C LEU A 47 -0.75 -3.40 1.99
N ALA A 48 -0.04 -3.88 0.97
CA ALA A 48 -0.50 -4.94 0.10
C ALA A 48 -0.65 -6.28 0.81
N LEU A 49 0.33 -6.67 1.63
CA LEU A 49 0.28 -7.90 2.42
C LEU A 49 -0.91 -7.90 3.38
N PHE A 50 -1.10 -6.82 4.14
CA PHE A 50 -2.23 -6.70 5.06
C PHE A 50 -3.58 -6.54 4.33
N GLY A 51 -3.60 -5.85 3.18
CA GLY A 51 -4.79 -5.71 2.35
C GLY A 51 -5.27 -7.04 1.78
N LEU A 52 -4.33 -7.88 1.33
CA LEU A 52 -4.58 -9.24 0.86
C LEU A 52 -4.99 -10.17 2.00
N TYR A 53 -4.26 -10.16 3.12
CA TYR A 53 -4.63 -10.95 4.30
C TYR A 53 -6.06 -10.63 4.75
N THR A 54 -6.39 -9.34 4.88
CA THR A 54 -7.73 -8.91 5.30
C THR A 54 -8.80 -9.29 4.27
N ARG A 55 -8.46 -9.34 2.97
CA ARG A 55 -9.36 -9.80 1.90
C ARG A 55 -9.71 -11.28 2.05
N MET A 56 -8.74 -12.10 2.47
CA MET A 56 -8.94 -13.54 2.65
C MET A 56 -9.85 -13.84 3.85
N GLU A 57 -9.86 -12.97 4.85
CA GLU A 57 -10.67 -13.08 6.06
C GLU A 57 -12.05 -12.40 5.97
N SER A 58 -12.31 -11.59 4.92
CA SER A 58 -13.54 -10.78 4.77
C SER A 58 -14.76 -11.55 4.26
#